data_AF-A0A1Y2T6F5-F1
#
_entry.id   AF-A0A1Y2T6F5-F1
#
_cell.length_a   1.000
_cell.length_b   1.000
_cell.length_c   1.000
_cell.angle_alpha   90.00
_cell.angle_beta   90.00
_cell.angle_gamma   90.00
#
_symmetry.space_group_name_H-M   'P 1'
#
loop_
_entity.id
_entity.type
_entity.pdbx_description
1 polymer ?
#
loop_
_entity_poly.entity_id
_entity_poly.type
_entity_poly.pdbx_seq_one_letter_code
_entity_poly.pdbx_strand_id
1 'polypeptide(L)'
;MLLYLLLEHPGLLRTVEAELGEEPFSDPHHRQIYRAGRALLAEADPLAGGGVIARLFDRLSDPEARQVLTEMAVKPMLTSDPEKEAADCIEKIRKHRDSRRLEDLENQIKAAAAASRRVDPAIWNEYMALVRKLKSTRS
;
A
#
# COMPACT_ATOMS: atom_id res chain seq x y z
N MET A 1 6.33 -6.82 -3.67
CA MET A 1 5.36 -7.85 -4.09
C MET A 1 4.09 -7.21 -4.65
N LEU A 2 3.27 -6.49 -3.88
CA LEU A 2 2.02 -5.92 -4.42
C LEU A 2 2.21 -4.98 -5.62
N LEU A 3 3.22 -4.10 -5.59
CA LEU A 3 3.49 -3.19 -6.70
C LEU A 3 3.89 -3.96 -7.98
N TYR A 4 4.66 -5.04 -7.85
CA TYR A 4 5.03 -5.90 -8.98
C TYR A 4 3.78 -6.55 -9.61
N LEU A 5 2.91 -7.13 -8.77
CA LEU A 5 1.64 -7.70 -9.21
C LEU A 5 0.77 -6.68 -9.96
N LEU A 6 0.74 -5.43 -9.53
CA LEU A 6 -0.03 -4.38 -10.18
C LEU A 6 0.53 -3.95 -11.55
N LEU A 7 1.85 -4.04 -11.74
CA LEU A 7 2.47 -3.72 -13.02
C LEU A 7 2.17 -4.80 -14.06
N GLU A 8 2.17 -6.07 -13.66
CA GLU A 8 1.85 -7.22 -14.52
C GLU A 8 0.34 -7.43 -14.72
N HIS A 9 -0.46 -7.13 -13.69
CA HIS A 9 -1.91 -7.29 -13.68
C HIS A 9 -2.62 -5.99 -13.27
N PRO A 10 -2.66 -4.97 -14.16
CA PRO A 10 -3.28 -3.67 -13.87
C PRO A 10 -4.76 -3.73 -13.47
N GLY A 11 -5.47 -4.79 -13.86
CA GLY A 11 -6.88 -5.01 -13.48
C GLY A 11 -7.12 -5.08 -11.97
N LEU A 12 -6.08 -5.41 -11.19
CA LEU A 12 -6.15 -5.49 -9.73
C LEU A 12 -6.15 -4.12 -9.05
N LEU A 13 -5.92 -3.03 -9.79
CA LEU A 13 -5.80 -1.68 -9.23
C LEU A 13 -7.04 -1.27 -8.43
N ARG A 14 -8.24 -1.52 -8.96
CA ARG A 14 -9.50 -1.17 -8.29
C ARG A 14 -9.65 -1.87 -6.93
N THR A 15 -9.27 -3.15 -6.87
CA THR A 15 -9.30 -3.93 -5.64
C THR A 15 -8.33 -3.38 -4.60
N VAL A 16 -7.11 -3.03 -5.03
CA VAL A 16 -6.11 -2.43 -4.14
C VAL A 16 -6.57 -1.07 -3.61
N GLU A 17 -7.14 -0.23 -4.47
CA GLU A 17 -7.65 1.09 -4.06
C GLU A 17 -8.81 0.97 -3.06
N ALA A 18 -9.74 0.05 -3.29
CA ALA A 18 -10.86 -0.18 -2.39
C ALA A 18 -10.41 -0.65 -0.99
N GLU A 19 -9.38 -1.49 -0.92
CA GLU A 19 -8.94 -2.11 0.33
C GLU A 19 -7.86 -1.31 1.10
N LEU A 20 -6.96 -0.63 0.37
CA LEU A 20 -5.79 0.04 0.95
C LEU A 20 -5.82 1.57 0.77
N GLY A 21 -6.76 2.10 0.01
CA GLY A 21 -6.85 3.51 -0.35
C GLY A 21 -5.86 3.93 -1.43
N GLU A 22 -5.77 5.24 -1.65
CA GLU A 22 -5.01 5.85 -2.74
C GLU A 22 -3.48 5.81 -2.56
N GLU A 23 -3.00 5.55 -1.36
CA GLU A 23 -1.58 5.50 -1.03
C GLU A 23 -1.25 4.26 -0.19
N PRO A 24 -1.24 3.07 -0.81
CA PRO A 24 -0.97 1.81 -0.13
C PRO A 24 0.48 1.67 0.39
N PHE A 25 1.44 2.33 -0.26
CA PHE A 25 2.87 2.14 -0.01
C PHE A 25 3.46 3.23 0.91
N SER A 26 4.37 2.86 1.81
CA SER A 26 5.12 3.81 2.64
C SER A 26 6.44 4.26 1.99
N ASP A 27 7.03 3.40 1.16
CA ASP A 27 8.26 3.69 0.44
C ASP A 27 8.00 4.80 -0.61
N PRO A 28 8.84 5.86 -0.64
CA PRO A 28 8.62 7.02 -1.52
C PRO A 28 8.68 6.66 -3.00
N HIS A 29 9.62 5.81 -3.41
CA HIS A 29 9.78 5.39 -4.81
C HIS A 29 8.62 4.51 -5.25
N HIS A 30 8.19 3.56 -4.41
CA HIS A 30 6.99 2.76 -4.68
C HIS A 30 5.72 3.61 -4.78
N ARG A 31 5.57 4.65 -3.94
CA ARG A 31 4.44 5.59 -4.05
C ARG A 31 4.47 6.32 -5.38
N GLN A 32 5.64 6.78 -5.81
CA GLN A 32 5.78 7.50 -7.07
C GLN A 32 5.43 6.61 -8.28
N ILE A 33 5.95 5.38 -8.31
CA ILE A 33 5.62 4.39 -9.35
C ILE A 33 4.11 4.10 -9.35
N TYR A 34 3.53 3.85 -8.17
CA TYR A 34 2.11 3.56 -8.05
C TYR A 34 1.22 4.73 -8.52
N ARG A 35 1.51 5.96 -8.08
CA ARG A 35 0.78 7.16 -8.52
C ARG A 35 0.90 7.37 -10.03
N ALA A 36 2.08 7.19 -10.61
CA ALA A 36 2.28 7.27 -12.05
C ALA A 36 1.50 6.19 -12.80
N GLY A 37 1.44 4.97 -12.25
CA GLY A 37 0.67 3.85 -12.80
C GLY A 37 -0.83 4.10 -12.75
N ARG A 38 -1.35 4.62 -11.62
CA ARG A 38 -2.76 5.05 -11.50
C ARG A 38 -3.11 6.09 -12.56
N ALA A 39 -2.29 7.14 -12.67
CA ALA A 39 -2.52 8.21 -13.63
C ALA A 39 -2.48 7.69 -15.08
N LEU A 40 -1.57 6.77 -15.39
CA LEU A 40 -1.50 6.11 -16.69
C LEU A 40 -2.78 5.32 -16.99
N LEU A 41 -3.24 4.49 -16.06
CA LEU A 41 -4.40 3.60 -16.25
C LEU A 41 -5.73 4.34 -16.29
N ALA A 42 -5.77 5.60 -15.88
CA ALA A 42 -6.93 6.48 -16.00
C ALA A 42 -7.06 7.14 -17.39
N GLU A 43 -6.06 7.00 -18.27
CA GLU A 43 -6.08 7.59 -19.61
C GLU A 43 -7.01 6.85 -20.57
N ALA A 44 -7.41 7.54 -21.65
CA ALA A 44 -8.26 6.96 -22.69
C ALA A 44 -7.57 5.80 -23.46
N ASP A 45 -6.24 5.88 -23.63
CA ASP A 45 -5.42 4.79 -24.17
C ASP A 45 -4.15 4.61 -23.33
N PRO A 46 -4.21 3.81 -22.24
CA PRO A 46 -3.13 3.65 -21.29
C PRO A 46 -1.92 2.88 -21.85
N LEU A 47 -2.07 2.19 -22.99
CA LEU A 47 -1.04 1.32 -23.58
C LEU A 47 -0.55 1.82 -24.97
N ALA A 48 -0.95 3.02 -25.37
CA ALA A 48 -0.50 3.63 -26.61
C ALA A 48 1.03 3.65 -26.70
N GLY A 49 1.64 2.89 -27.61
CA GLY A 49 3.09 2.88 -27.78
C GLY A 49 3.89 2.01 -26.80
N GLY A 50 3.24 1.12 -26.03
CA GLY A 50 3.97 0.08 -25.27
C GLY A 50 3.22 -0.49 -24.06
N GLY A 51 3.84 -1.46 -23.39
CA GLY A 51 3.34 -2.01 -22.12
C GLY A 51 3.43 -0.99 -20.97
N VAL A 52 2.74 -1.28 -19.86
CA VAL A 52 2.65 -0.42 -18.67
C VAL A 52 4.03 0.04 -18.18
N ILE A 53 5.00 -0.88 -18.09
CA ILE A 53 6.35 -0.57 -17.61
C ILE A 53 7.06 0.42 -18.55
N ALA A 54 6.99 0.22 -19.87
CA ALA A 54 7.60 1.14 -20.84
C ALA A 54 7.01 2.55 -20.70
N ARG A 55 5.69 2.64 -20.60
CA ARG A 55 4.97 3.90 -20.42
C ARG A 55 5.31 4.59 -19.09
N LEU A 56 5.57 3.82 -18.04
CA LEU A 56 5.99 4.36 -16.75
C LEU A 56 7.42 4.92 -16.80
N PHE A 57 8.33 4.31 -17.56
CA PHE A 57 9.68 4.85 -17.73
C PHE A 57 9.70 6.24 -18.32
N ASP A 58 8.76 6.57 -19.21
CA ASP A 58 8.64 7.90 -19.82
C ASP A 58 8.11 8.96 -18.84
N ARG A 59 7.46 8.54 -17.74
CA ARG A 59 6.78 9.43 -16.78
C ARG A 59 7.58 9.66 -15.50
N LEU A 60 8.44 8.72 -15.14
CA LEU A 60 9.25 8.84 -13.94
C LEU A 60 10.47 9.71 -14.22
N SER A 61 10.50 10.91 -13.63
CA SER A 61 11.64 11.82 -13.68
C SER A 61 12.72 11.47 -12.65
N ASP A 62 12.34 10.80 -11.55
CA ASP A 62 13.27 10.40 -10.49
C ASP A 62 14.12 9.19 -10.93
N PRO A 63 15.45 9.33 -11.02
CA PRO A 63 16.34 8.22 -11.37
C PRO A 63 16.23 7.02 -10.43
N GLU A 64 15.99 7.24 -9.13
CA GLU A 64 15.90 6.16 -8.15
C GLU A 64 14.61 5.36 -8.35
N ALA A 65 13.47 6.04 -8.56
CA ALA A 65 12.22 5.39 -8.92
C ALA A 65 12.33 4.61 -10.25
N ARG A 66 13.06 5.13 -11.25
CA ARG A 66 13.34 4.42 -12.50
C ARG A 66 14.22 3.19 -12.29
N GLN A 67 15.21 3.26 -11.39
CA GLN A 67 16.02 2.11 -11.04
C GLN A 67 15.15 1.02 -10.40
N VAL A 68 14.31 1.39 -9.42
CA VAL A 68 13.38 0.46 -8.80
C VAL A 68 12.47 -0.19 -9.86
N LEU A 69 11.88 0.59 -10.76
CA LEU A 69 11.07 0.06 -11.87
C LEU A 69 11.86 -0.89 -12.79
N THR A 70 13.13 -0.60 -13.05
CA THR A 70 14.04 -1.47 -13.83
C THR A 70 14.25 -2.80 -13.14
N GLU A 71 14.52 -2.79 -11.83
CA GLU A 71 14.65 -4.01 -11.05
C GLU A 71 13.36 -4.83 -11.08
N MET A 72 12.19 -4.17 -11.10
CA MET A 72 10.91 -4.86 -11.25
C MET A 72 10.76 -5.51 -12.63
N ALA A 73 11.11 -4.80 -13.70
CA ALA A 73 10.99 -5.28 -15.07
C ALA A 73 11.89 -6.49 -15.38
N VAL A 74 13.09 -6.54 -14.77
CA VAL A 74 14.06 -7.62 -15.00
C VAL A 74 13.67 -8.91 -14.26
N LYS A 75 12.84 -8.81 -13.21
CA LYS A 75 12.38 -9.96 -12.42
C LYS A 75 10.85 -10.03 -12.43
N PRO A 76 10.25 -10.48 -13.55
CA PRO A 76 8.81 -10.66 -13.61
C PRO A 76 8.36 -11.66 -12.56
N MET A 77 7.24 -11.36 -11.91
CA MET A 77 6.68 -12.21 -10.88
C MET A 77 5.86 -13.31 -11.55
N LEU A 78 6.35 -14.56 -11.47
CA LEU A 78 5.60 -15.71 -11.96
C LEU A 78 4.61 -16.13 -10.88
N THR A 79 3.34 -15.83 -11.11
CA THR A 79 2.23 -16.29 -10.28
C THR A 79 1.20 -17.05 -11.11
N SER A 80 0.67 -18.13 -10.55
CA SER A 80 -0.45 -18.87 -11.14
C SER A 80 -1.81 -18.29 -10.74
N ASP A 81 -1.86 -17.44 -9.72
CA ASP A 81 -3.10 -16.86 -9.18
C ASP A 81 -2.84 -15.43 -8.65
N PRO A 82 -2.85 -14.44 -9.57
CA PRO A 82 -2.59 -13.04 -9.22
C PRO A 82 -3.58 -12.46 -8.21
N GLU A 83 -4.84 -12.91 -8.25
CA GLU A 83 -5.92 -12.42 -7.40
C GLU A 83 -5.70 -12.84 -5.95
N LYS A 84 -5.38 -14.13 -5.73
CA LYS A 84 -5.05 -14.65 -4.41
C LYS A 84 -3.79 -13.99 -3.84
N GLU A 85 -2.73 -13.85 -4.63
CA GLU A 85 -1.51 -13.21 -4.13
C GLU A 85 -1.71 -11.72 -3.81
N ALA A 86 -2.56 -11.03 -4.58
CA ALA A 86 -2.95 -9.66 -4.25
C ALA A 86 -3.73 -9.60 -2.95
N ALA A 87 -4.68 -10.52 -2.72
CA ALA A 87 -5.41 -10.61 -1.46
C ALA A 87 -4.46 -10.84 -0.26
N ASP A 88 -3.51 -11.77 -0.39
CA ASP A 88 -2.50 -12.05 0.64
C ASP A 88 -1.61 -10.82 0.91
N CYS A 89 -1.20 -10.11 -0.14
CA CYS A 89 -0.44 -8.86 -0.02
C CYS A 89 -1.24 -7.77 0.70
N ILE A 90 -2.50 -7.58 0.30
CA ILE A 90 -3.41 -6.59 0.88
C ILE A 90 -3.59 -6.90 2.38
N GLU A 91 -3.84 -8.15 2.74
CA GLU A 91 -4.01 -8.57 4.12
C GLU A 91 -2.75 -8.28 4.95
N LYS A 92 -1.56 -8.61 4.42
CA LYS A 92 -0.28 -8.30 5.08
C LYS A 92 -0.09 -6.79 5.31
N ILE A 93 -0.39 -5.97 4.31
CA ILE A 93 -0.28 -4.51 4.43
C ILE A 93 -1.28 -3.98 5.47
N ARG A 94 -2.52 -4.46 5.48
CA ARG A 94 -3.54 -4.08 6.47
C ARG A 94 -3.10 -4.44 7.88
N LYS A 95 -2.64 -5.67 8.11
CA LYS A 95 -2.13 -6.12 9.42
C LYS A 95 -0.95 -5.30 9.90
N HIS A 96 -0.04 -4.94 8.99
CA HIS A 96 1.11 -4.10 9.32
C HIS A 96 0.70 -2.67 9.69
N ARG A 97 -0.25 -2.08 8.96
CA ARG A 97 -0.82 -0.75 9.26
C ARG A 97 -1.54 -0.73 10.59
N ASP A 98 -2.40 -1.71 10.84
CA ASP A 98 -3.15 -1.83 12.09
C ASP A 98 -2.18 -1.99 13.28
N SER A 99 -1.15 -2.83 13.13
CA SER A 99 -0.12 -3.03 14.17
C SER A 99 0.65 -1.74 14.48
N ARG A 100 1.12 -1.03 13.44
CA ARG A 100 1.81 0.26 13.62
C ARG A 100 0.91 1.30 14.26
N ARG A 101 -0.34 1.41 13.81
CA ARG A 101 -1.29 2.36 14.38
C ARG A 101 -1.59 2.05 15.84
N LEU A 102 -1.66 0.78 16.20
CA LEU A 102 -1.82 0.36 17.59
C LEU A 102 -0.64 0.81 18.46
N GLU A 103 0.59 0.57 17.99
CA GLU A 103 1.81 1.01 18.67
C GLU A 103 1.84 2.54 18.85
N ASP A 104 1.47 3.30 17.82
CA ASP A 104 1.39 4.77 17.88
C ASP A 104 0.36 5.24 18.92
N LEU A 105 -0.80 4.58 19.00
CA LEU A 105 -1.84 4.91 19.98
C LEU A 105 -1.38 4.57 21.41
N GLU A 106 -0.70 3.43 21.60
CA GLU A 106 -0.13 3.07 22.90
C GLU A 106 0.92 4.09 23.36
N ASN A 107 1.77 4.55 22.44
CA ASN A 107 2.76 5.57 22.74
C ASN A 107 2.11 6.91 23.12
N GLN A 108 1.03 7.31 22.44
CA GLN A 108 0.25 8.51 22.80
C GLN A 108 -0.40 8.39 24.17
N ILE A 109 -0.98 7.22 24.49
CA ILE A 109 -1.58 6.94 25.81
C ILE A 109 -0.52 6.99 26.91
N LYS A 110 0.64 6.34 26.70
CA LYS A 110 1.76 6.36 27.64
C LYS A 110 2.30 7.78 27.84
N ALA A 111 2.43 8.57 26.77
CA ALA A 111 2.88 9.95 26.84
C ALA A 111 1.90 10.85 27.62
N ALA A 112 0.59 10.69 27.41
CA ALA A 112 -0.43 11.42 28.17
C ALA A 112 -0.38 11.05 29.66
N ALA A 113 -0.25 9.76 29.99
CA ALA A 113 -0.12 9.28 31.36
C ALA A 113 1.15 9.82 32.05
N ALA A 114 2.30 9.78 31.36
CA ALA A 114 3.56 10.33 31.86
C ALA A 114 3.48 11.85 32.11
N ALA A 115 2.72 12.57 31.28
CA ALA A 115 2.45 13.99 31.45
C ALA A 115 1.33 14.31 32.47
N SER A 116 0.75 13.31 33.14
CA SER A 116 -0.42 13.45 34.02
C SER A 116 -1.61 14.15 33.34
N ARG A 117 -1.74 13.98 32.03
CA ARG A 117 -2.84 14.50 31.20
C ARG A 117 -3.88 13.42 30.99
N ARG A 118 -5.14 13.83 30.84
CA ARG A 118 -6.19 12.93 30.37
C ARG A 118 -5.89 12.50 28.94
N VAL A 119 -6.04 11.21 28.67
CA VAL A 119 -6.00 10.66 27.31
C VAL A 119 -7.19 11.21 26.53
N ASP A 120 -6.95 11.63 25.29
CA ASP A 120 -8.03 12.04 24.39
C ASP A 120 -9.02 10.86 24.20
N PRO A 121 -10.33 11.04 24.44
CA PRO A 121 -11.33 10.01 24.20
C PRO A 121 -11.29 9.43 22.78
N ALA A 122 -10.92 10.22 21.77
CA ALA A 122 -10.77 9.74 20.40
C ALA A 122 -9.64 8.69 20.27
N ILE A 123 -8.48 8.95 20.88
CA ILE A 123 -7.34 8.03 20.92
C ILE A 123 -7.74 6.72 21.62
N TRP A 124 -8.43 6.83 22.76
CA TRP A 124 -8.87 5.66 23.51
C TRP A 124 -9.90 4.80 22.75
N ASN A 125 -10.88 5.45 22.11
CA ASN A 125 -11.90 4.76 21.32
C ASN A 125 -11.29 4.05 20.11
N GLU A 126 -10.35 4.70 19.41
CA GLU A 126 -9.63 4.10 18.29
C GLU A 126 -8.80 2.90 18.72
N TYR A 127 -8.05 3.01 19.82
CA TYR A 127 -7.28 1.91 20.39
C TYR A 127 -8.17 0.70 20.69
N MET A 128 -9.29 0.92 21.38
CA MET A 128 -10.23 -0.16 21.72
C MET A 128 -10.86 -0.80 20.48
N ALA A 129 -11.16 -0.02 19.45
CA ALA A 129 -11.69 -0.52 18.18
C ALA A 129 -10.66 -1.42 17.47
N LEU A 130 -9.40 -1.00 17.37
CA LEU A 130 -8.33 -1.78 16.76
C LEU A 130 -8.03 -3.06 17.53
N VAL A 131 -7.99 -3.01 18.87
CA VAL A 131 -7.81 -4.21 19.70
C VAL A 131 -8.94 -5.22 19.48
N ARG A 132 -10.20 -4.77 19.41
CA ARG A 132 -11.35 -5.66 19.14
C ARG A 132 -11.26 -6.28 17.76
N LYS A 133 -10.92 -5.48 16.73
CA LYS A 133 -10.72 -5.94 15.36
C LYS A 133 -9.67 -7.06 15.30
N LEU A 134 -8.50 -6.85 15.88
CA LEU A 134 -7.39 -7.82 15.88
C LEU A 134 -7.73 -9.12 16.64
N LYS A 135 -8.52 -9.04 17.72
CA LYS A 135 -9.02 -10.24 18.42
C LYS A 135 -9.99 -11.05 17.57
N SER A 136 -10.89 -10.38 16.83
CA SER A 136 -11.86 -11.03 15.96
C SER A 136 -11.22 -11.73 14.76
N THR A 137 -10.05 -11.27 14.29
CA THR A 137 -9.33 -11.89 13.15
C THR A 137 -8.47 -13.09 13.56
N ARG A 138 -8.40 -13.43 14.87
CA ARG A 138 -7.63 -14.56 15.41
C ARG A 138 -8.49 -15.75 15.86
N SER A 139 -9.82 -15.65 15.76
CA SER A 139 -10.78 -16.75 15.96
C SER A 139 -11.23 -17.32 14.64
#